data_AF-A0A523VVJ5-F1
#
_entry.id   AF-A0A523VVJ5-F1
#
_cell.length_a   1.000
_cell.length_b   1.000
_cell.length_c   1.000
_cell.angle_alpha   90.00
_cell.angle_beta   90.00
_cell.angle_gamma   90.00
#
_symmetry.space_group_name_H-M   'P 1'
#
loop_
_entity.id
_entity.type
_entity.pdbx_description
1 polymer ?
#
loop_
_entity_poly.entity_id
_entity_poly.type
_entity_poly.pdbx_seq_one_letter_code
_entity_poly.pdbx_strand_id
1 'polypeptide(L)'
;MGKIMVVSAKIPEEIFKEFALRVEKGKRSNFIRDAIVEKLEKTPRPDKLFELEKRMDKVDAELSEIKTLLAKLEVLTYEQGKINPYAFSIDETDHKIISYLLHYRGATTPELAENLGTNRWLVLNRLRRIQKLSRKQLGKSIVQYYSGSKMGKKKAWWLNEDLVGE
;
A
#
# COMPACT_ATOMS: atom_id res chain seq x y z
N MET A 1 -33.89 -29.19 -6.71
CA MET A 1 -33.48 -28.24 -7.76
C MET A 1 -34.04 -26.88 -7.41
N GLY A 2 -33.19 -25.85 -7.35
CA GLY A 2 -33.63 -24.48 -7.05
C GLY A 2 -34.47 -23.87 -8.18
N LYS A 3 -34.96 -22.65 -7.96
CA LYS A 3 -35.72 -21.87 -8.95
C LYS A 3 -34.87 -21.67 -10.22
N ILE A 4 -35.37 -22.11 -11.36
CA ILE A 4 -34.68 -21.95 -12.66
C ILE A 4 -34.93 -20.54 -13.17
N MET A 5 -33.86 -19.87 -13.61
CA MET A 5 -33.92 -18.53 -14.21
C MET A 5 -33.52 -18.62 -15.68
N VAL A 6 -34.17 -17.84 -16.54
CA VAL A 6 -33.82 -17.74 -17.97
C VAL A 6 -32.77 -16.65 -18.13
N VAL A 7 -31.66 -16.99 -18.80
CA VAL A 7 -30.61 -16.05 -19.20
C VAL A 7 -30.55 -16.04 -20.72
N SER A 8 -30.60 -14.86 -21.33
CA SER A 8 -30.47 -14.67 -22.78
C SER A 8 -29.27 -13.77 -23.07
N ALA A 9 -28.39 -14.21 -23.97
CA ALA A 9 -27.21 -13.48 -24.37
C ALA A 9 -27.04 -13.56 -25.89
N LYS A 10 -26.72 -12.43 -26.52
CA LYS A 10 -26.32 -12.40 -27.93
C LYS A 10 -24.86 -12.84 -28.02
N ILE A 11 -24.57 -13.76 -28.93
CA ILE A 11 -23.22 -14.22 -29.21
C ILE A 11 -22.86 -13.99 -30.68
N PRO A 12 -21.59 -13.74 -31.00
CA PRO A 12 -21.11 -13.66 -32.37
C PRO A 12 -21.47 -14.90 -33.20
N GLU A 13 -21.75 -14.68 -34.49
CA GLU A 13 -22.19 -15.75 -35.40
C GLU A 13 -21.14 -16.85 -35.56
N GLU A 14 -19.86 -16.49 -35.60
CA GLU A 14 -18.73 -17.43 -35.71
C GLU A 14 -18.70 -18.41 -34.53
N ILE A 15 -18.86 -17.89 -33.31
CA ILE A 15 -18.91 -18.69 -32.08
C ILE A 15 -20.13 -19.60 -32.09
N PHE A 16 -21.28 -19.11 -32.56
CA PHE A 16 -22.48 -19.94 -32.68
C PHE A 16 -22.32 -21.08 -33.69
N LYS A 17 -21.69 -20.81 -34.85
CA LYS A 17 -21.40 -21.84 -35.87
C LYS A 17 -20.50 -22.93 -35.30
N GLU A 18 -19.42 -22.55 -34.65
CA GLU A 18 -18.49 -23.48 -34.01
C GLU A 18 -19.18 -24.30 -32.90
N PHE A 19 -19.94 -23.63 -32.04
CA PHE A 19 -20.74 -24.27 -30.99
C PHE A 19 -21.75 -25.27 -31.57
N ALA A 20 -22.43 -24.90 -32.66
CA ALA A 20 -23.44 -25.74 -33.30
C ALA A 20 -22.85 -27.00 -33.94
N LEU A 21 -21.60 -26.93 -34.42
CA LEU A 21 -20.84 -28.06 -34.98
C LEU A 21 -20.29 -28.99 -33.90
N ARG A 22 -19.81 -28.43 -32.78
CA ARG A 22 -19.18 -29.20 -31.70
C ARG A 22 -20.16 -29.80 -30.71
N VAL A 23 -21.38 -29.26 -30.62
CA VAL A 23 -22.38 -29.66 -29.60
C VAL A 23 -23.70 -30.07 -30.24
N GLU A 24 -24.10 -31.32 -29.99
CA GLU A 24 -25.37 -31.90 -30.40
C GLU A 24 -26.57 -31.05 -29.96
N LYS A 25 -27.59 -30.91 -30.82
CA LYS A 25 -28.76 -30.03 -30.60
C LYS A 25 -29.42 -30.20 -29.22
N GLY A 26 -29.50 -31.42 -28.68
CA GLY A 26 -30.11 -31.71 -27.38
C GLY A 26 -29.23 -31.43 -26.15
N LYS A 27 -27.92 -31.25 -26.33
CA LYS A 27 -26.96 -31.05 -25.21
C LYS A 27 -26.50 -29.60 -25.05
N ARG A 28 -26.89 -28.72 -25.96
CA ARG A 28 -26.47 -27.30 -26.00
C ARG A 28 -26.74 -26.54 -24.71
N SER A 29 -27.93 -26.68 -24.14
CA SER A 29 -28.30 -26.02 -22.88
C SER A 29 -27.49 -26.52 -21.69
N ASN A 30 -27.14 -27.81 -21.66
CA ASN A 30 -26.29 -28.37 -20.62
C ASN A 30 -24.85 -27.86 -20.78
N PHE A 31 -24.31 -27.88 -22.00
CA PHE A 31 -22.98 -27.34 -22.30
C PHE A 31 -22.82 -25.89 -21.83
N ILE A 32 -23.79 -25.02 -22.12
CA ILE A 32 -23.74 -23.61 -21.68
C ILE A 32 -23.81 -23.52 -20.16
N ARG A 33 -24.66 -24.31 -19.50
CA ARG A 33 -24.77 -24.33 -18.04
C ARG A 33 -23.45 -24.77 -17.40
N ASP A 34 -22.86 -25.85 -17.91
CA ASP A 34 -21.62 -26.42 -17.40
C ASP A 34 -20.45 -25.44 -17.59
N ALA A 35 -20.36 -24.79 -18.76
CA ALA A 35 -19.37 -23.76 -19.01
C ALA A 35 -19.49 -22.54 -18.07
N ILE A 36 -20.73 -22.12 -17.76
CA ILE A 36 -20.97 -21.03 -16.79
C ILE A 36 -20.54 -21.47 -15.39
N VAL A 37 -20.89 -22.69 -14.96
CA VAL A 37 -20.49 -23.24 -13.66
C VAL A 37 -18.97 -23.32 -13.56
N GLU A 38 -18.31 -23.91 -14.55
CA GLU A 38 -16.85 -24.03 -14.60
C GLU A 38 -16.16 -22.65 -14.51
N LYS A 39 -16.69 -21.65 -15.24
CA LYS A 39 -16.13 -20.30 -15.22
C LYS A 39 -16.32 -19.65 -13.85
N LEU A 40 -17.47 -19.83 -13.21
CA LEU A 40 -17.76 -19.29 -11.87
C LEU A 40 -16.97 -20.01 -10.76
N GLU A 41 -16.64 -21.29 -10.92
CA GLU A 41 -15.78 -22.01 -9.98
C GLU A 41 -14.32 -21.59 -10.08
N LYS A 42 -13.82 -21.36 -11.31
CA LYS A 42 -12.46 -20.87 -11.56
C LYS A 42 -12.27 -19.40 -11.19
N THR A 43 -13.34 -18.62 -11.17
CA THR A 43 -13.28 -17.19 -10.80
C THR A 43 -13.32 -17.08 -9.28
N PRO A 44 -12.28 -16.54 -8.62
CA PRO A 44 -12.29 -16.38 -7.17
C PRO A 44 -13.48 -15.51 -6.75
N ARG A 45 -14.27 -16.00 -5.80
CA ARG A 45 -15.46 -15.29 -5.31
C ARG A 45 -15.04 -13.93 -4.73
N PRO A 46 -15.55 -12.79 -5.24
CA PRO A 46 -15.17 -11.47 -4.76
C PRO A 46 -15.30 -11.30 -3.25
N ASP A 47 -16.34 -11.87 -2.66
CA ASP A 47 -16.59 -11.81 -1.22
C ASP A 47 -15.45 -12.45 -0.41
N LYS A 48 -14.95 -13.61 -0.86
CA LYS A 48 -13.84 -14.31 -0.19
C LYS A 48 -12.53 -13.54 -0.33
N LEU A 49 -12.31 -12.90 -1.48
CA LEU A 49 -11.13 -12.06 -1.69
C LEU A 49 -11.14 -10.86 -0.74
N PHE A 50 -12.29 -10.20 -0.61
CA PHE A 50 -12.47 -9.06 0.28
C PHE A 50 -12.35 -9.46 1.76
N GLU A 51 -12.87 -10.63 2.15
CA GLU A 51 -12.66 -11.17 3.51
C GLU A 51 -11.18 -11.46 3.80
N LEU A 52 -10.45 -11.99 2.82
CA LEU A 52 -9.02 -12.24 2.96
C LEU A 52 -8.22 -10.95 3.07
N GLU A 53 -8.53 -9.93 2.26
CA GLU A 53 -7.93 -8.59 2.37
C GLU A 53 -8.15 -8.01 3.77
N LYS A 54 -9.38 -8.05 4.29
CA LYS A 54 -9.68 -7.58 5.65
C LYS A 54 -8.90 -8.31 6.73
N ARG A 55 -8.74 -9.64 6.61
CA ARG A 55 -7.94 -10.42 7.57
C ARG A 55 -6.46 -10.03 7.50
N MET A 56 -5.94 -9.82 6.29
CA MET A 56 -4.55 -9.41 6.07
C MET A 56 -4.28 -8.01 6.63
N ASP A 57 -5.19 -7.06 6.41
CA ASP A 57 -5.12 -5.71 6.99
C ASP A 57 -5.09 -5.75 8.53
N LYS A 58 -5.84 -6.68 9.14
CA LYS A 58 -5.85 -6.86 10.60
C LYS A 58 -4.50 -7.38 11.11
N VAL A 59 -3.96 -8.41 10.46
CA VAL A 59 -2.65 -8.97 10.80
C VAL A 59 -1.55 -7.91 10.66
N ASP A 60 -1.59 -7.13 9.59
CA ASP A 60 -0.67 -6.01 9.35
C ASP A 60 -0.73 -4.95 10.46
N ALA A 61 -1.94 -4.64 10.93
CA ALA A 61 -2.16 -3.69 12.02
C ALA A 61 -1.60 -4.22 13.35
N GLU A 62 -1.94 -5.46 13.72
CA GLU A 62 -1.44 -6.12 14.93
C GLU A 62 0.10 -6.22 14.93
N LEU A 63 0.70 -6.58 13.79
CA LEU A 63 2.15 -6.65 13.64
C LEU A 63 2.81 -5.28 13.73
N SER A 64 2.18 -4.23 13.17
CA SER A 64 2.65 -2.85 13.33
C SER A 64 2.60 -2.39 14.79
N GLU A 65 1.60 -2.82 15.56
CA GLU A 65 1.47 -2.50 16.98
C GLU A 65 2.58 -3.19 17.79
N ILE A 66 2.82 -4.49 17.56
CA ILE A 66 3.93 -5.24 18.17
C ILE A 66 5.27 -4.54 17.90
N LYS A 67 5.53 -4.15 16.65
CA LYS A 67 6.76 -3.41 16.31
C LYS A 67 6.84 -2.08 17.05
N THR A 68 5.73 -1.36 17.18
CA THR A 68 5.70 -0.09 17.91
C THR A 68 6.04 -0.29 19.39
N LEU A 69 5.49 -1.34 20.02
CA LEU A 69 5.76 -1.67 21.42
C LEU A 69 7.22 -2.11 21.62
N LEU A 70 7.73 -3.00 20.79
CA LEU A 70 9.13 -3.44 20.86
C LEU A 70 10.12 -2.29 20.63
N ALA A 71 9.77 -1.33 19.79
CA ALA A 71 10.60 -0.15 19.58
C ALA A 71 10.56 0.81 20.77
N LYS A 72 9.40 0.96 21.44
CA LYS A 72 9.30 1.72 22.69
C LYS A 72 10.11 1.10 23.82
N LEU A 73 10.22 -0.22 23.85
CA LEU A 73 11.04 -0.96 24.81
C LEU A 73 12.54 -0.97 24.45
N GLU A 74 12.93 -0.30 23.36
CA GLU A 74 14.31 -0.30 22.83
C GLU A 74 14.87 -1.71 22.52
N VAL A 75 14.00 -2.72 22.45
CA VAL A 75 14.36 -4.11 22.12
C VAL A 75 14.58 -4.25 20.60
N LEU A 76 13.83 -3.50 19.78
CA LEU A 76 14.00 -3.50 18.32
C LEU A 76 15.26 -2.79 17.82
N THR A 77 15.93 -2.01 18.68
CA THR A 77 17.10 -1.21 18.32
C THR A 77 18.42 -1.98 18.35
N TYR A 78 18.42 -3.27 18.73
CA TYR A 78 19.66 -3.99 19.03
C TYR A 78 20.17 -4.94 17.93
N GLU A 79 19.39 -5.30 16.90
CA GLU A 79 19.81 -6.35 15.94
C GLU A 79 19.89 -5.96 14.45
N GLN A 80 19.31 -4.84 14.03
CA GLN A 80 19.47 -4.36 12.64
C GLN A 80 20.21 -3.04 12.67
N GLY A 81 21.42 -3.01 12.09
CA GLY A 81 22.23 -1.80 12.01
C GLY A 81 21.50 -0.58 11.41
N LYS A 82 22.15 0.59 11.48
CA LYS A 82 21.63 1.90 11.00
C LYS A 82 20.74 1.75 9.74
N ILE A 83 19.52 2.27 9.81
CA ILE A 83 18.52 2.11 8.74
C ILE A 83 18.80 3.15 7.65
N ASN A 84 18.82 2.71 6.38
CA ASN A 84 18.90 3.62 5.24
C ASN A 84 17.58 4.40 5.07
N PRO A 85 17.56 5.74 5.26
CA PRO A 85 16.33 6.54 5.15
C PRO A 85 15.72 6.55 3.75
N TYR A 86 16.55 6.35 2.72
CA TYR A 86 16.12 6.31 1.33
C TYR A 86 15.24 5.10 1.01
N ALA A 87 15.21 4.07 1.86
CA ALA A 87 14.34 2.90 1.70
C ALA A 87 12.83 3.25 1.72
N PHE A 88 12.47 4.43 2.25
CA PHE A 88 11.08 4.90 2.30
C PHE A 88 10.74 5.90 1.19
N SER A 89 11.67 6.16 0.28
CA SER A 89 11.48 7.04 -0.87
C SER A 89 10.85 6.27 -2.03
N ILE A 90 9.81 6.83 -2.63
CA ILE A 90 9.10 6.24 -3.77
C ILE A 90 9.53 6.89 -5.08
N ASP A 91 9.83 8.18 -5.05
CA ASP A 91 10.32 8.93 -6.21
C ASP A 91 11.49 9.86 -5.87
N GLU A 92 11.95 10.61 -6.87
CA GLU A 92 13.04 11.56 -6.73
C GLU A 92 12.71 12.71 -5.75
N THR A 93 11.43 13.07 -5.61
CA THR A 93 11.03 14.12 -4.68
C THR A 93 11.23 13.66 -3.25
N ASP A 94 10.85 12.42 -2.93
CA ASP A 94 11.11 11.85 -1.62
C ASP A 94 12.61 11.75 -1.32
N HIS A 95 13.41 11.32 -2.32
CA HIS A 95 14.87 11.28 -2.20
C HIS A 95 15.44 12.66 -1.83
N LYS A 96 15.05 13.72 -2.56
CA LYS A 96 15.53 15.07 -2.28
C LYS A 96 15.09 15.58 -0.89
N ILE A 97 13.86 15.27 -0.46
CA ILE A 97 13.40 15.58 0.91
C ILE A 97 14.30 14.91 1.95
N ILE A 98 14.59 13.62 1.79
CA ILE A 98 15.45 12.86 2.70
C ILE A 98 16.88 13.40 2.68
N SER A 99 17.46 13.66 1.50
CA SER A 99 18.80 14.24 1.37
C SER A 99 18.90 15.61 2.06
N TYR A 100 17.88 16.46 1.90
CA TYR A 100 17.83 17.75 2.58
C TYR A 100 17.83 17.58 4.10
N LEU A 101 16.98 16.68 4.62
CA LEU A 101 16.88 16.44 6.05
C LEU A 101 18.16 15.80 6.63
N LEU A 102 18.85 14.93 5.87
CA LEU A 102 20.15 14.37 6.26
C LEU A 102 21.22 15.45 6.36
N HIS A 103 21.26 16.36 5.38
CA HIS A 103 22.29 17.40 5.31
C HIS A 103 22.08 18.51 6.34
N TYR A 104 20.85 19.03 6.47
CA TYR A 104 20.55 20.18 7.34
C TYR A 104 20.00 19.78 8.72
N ARG A 105 19.88 18.48 8.98
CA ARG A 105 19.35 17.90 10.23
C ARG A 105 18.00 18.47 10.67
N GLY A 106 17.16 18.91 9.72
CA GLY A 106 15.80 19.38 9.99
C GLY A 106 15.35 20.51 9.08
N ALA A 107 14.05 20.57 8.79
CA ALA A 107 13.50 21.57 7.88
C ALA A 107 12.02 21.87 8.13
N THR A 108 11.61 23.11 7.92
CA THR A 108 10.18 23.43 7.86
C THR A 108 9.59 23.00 6.50
N THR A 109 8.28 22.74 6.44
CA THR A 109 7.62 22.43 5.16
C THR A 109 7.77 23.55 4.12
N PRO A 110 7.70 24.85 4.49
CA PRO A 110 8.05 25.95 3.58
C PRO A 110 9.47 25.89 3.04
N GLU A 111 10.49 25.68 3.89
CA GLU A 111 11.90 25.59 3.47
C GLU A 111 12.12 24.46 2.44
N LEU A 112 11.55 23.29 2.70
CA LEU A 112 11.62 22.16 1.77
C LEU A 112 10.94 22.47 0.44
N ALA A 113 9.76 23.11 0.47
CA ALA A 113 9.03 23.45 -0.73
C ALA A 113 9.82 24.45 -1.61
N GLU A 114 10.43 25.45 -0.99
CA GLU A 114 11.28 26.44 -1.66
C GLU A 114 12.52 25.80 -2.26
N ASN A 115 13.24 24.98 -1.50
CA ASN A 115 14.44 24.30 -1.99
C ASN A 115 14.16 23.32 -3.14
N LEU A 116 13.04 22.62 -3.09
CA LEU A 116 12.64 21.64 -4.11
C LEU A 116 11.99 22.29 -5.33
N GLY A 117 11.65 23.58 -5.27
CA GLY A 117 10.86 24.25 -6.31
C GLY A 117 9.44 23.66 -6.46
N THR A 118 8.84 23.18 -5.38
CA THR A 118 7.52 22.55 -5.38
C THR A 118 6.54 23.25 -4.43
N ASN A 119 5.30 22.76 -4.35
CA ASN A 119 4.31 23.32 -3.43
C ASN A 119 4.37 22.70 -2.02
N ARG A 120 4.01 23.48 -1.00
CA ARG A 120 4.05 23.08 0.41
C ARG A 120 3.14 21.89 0.73
N TRP A 121 2.02 21.78 0.03
CA TRP A 121 1.03 20.72 0.26
C TRP A 121 1.57 19.34 -0.17
N LEU A 122 2.24 19.28 -1.32
CA LEU A 122 2.90 18.09 -1.83
C LEU A 122 3.97 17.62 -0.84
N VAL A 123 4.86 18.52 -0.43
CA VAL A 123 5.92 18.23 0.54
C VAL A 123 5.34 17.70 1.86
N LEU A 124 4.30 18.34 2.39
CA LEU A 124 3.62 17.89 3.61
C LEU A 124 3.08 16.46 3.47
N ASN A 125 2.44 16.16 2.34
CA ASN A 125 1.89 14.84 2.09
C ASN A 125 2.99 13.78 1.94
N ARG A 126 4.11 14.12 1.28
CA ARG A 126 5.28 13.23 1.19
C ARG A 126 5.86 12.92 2.57
N LEU A 127 6.10 13.93 3.38
CA LEU A 127 6.61 13.78 4.75
C LEU A 127 5.69 12.92 5.63
N ARG A 128 4.38 13.16 5.59
CA ARG A 128 3.39 12.35 6.33
C ARG A 128 3.39 10.89 5.89
N ARG A 129 3.51 10.65 4.57
CA ARG A 129 3.57 9.30 4.03
C ARG A 129 4.85 8.57 4.48
N ILE A 130 6.01 9.21 4.36
CA ILE A 130 7.30 8.67 4.84
C ILE A 130 7.22 8.36 6.34
N GLN A 131 6.68 9.29 7.14
CA GLN A 131 6.46 9.12 8.57
C GLN A 131 5.57 7.91 8.90
N LYS A 132 4.46 7.74 8.15
CA LYS A 132 3.50 6.64 8.35
C LYS A 132 4.09 5.29 7.93
N LEU A 133 4.74 5.24 6.76
CA LEU A 133 5.33 4.01 6.23
C LEU A 133 6.45 3.50 7.13
N SER A 134 7.35 4.38 7.55
CA SER A 134 8.43 4.01 8.48
C SER A 134 7.90 3.55 9.82
N ARG A 135 6.89 4.23 10.38
CA ARG A 135 6.24 3.75 11.62
C ARG A 135 5.62 2.36 11.46
N LYS A 136 4.94 2.09 10.33
CA LYS A 136 4.33 0.78 10.07
C LYS A 136 5.40 -0.33 9.96
N GLN A 137 6.49 -0.06 9.25
CA GLN A 137 7.51 -1.07 8.99
C GLN A 137 8.48 -1.28 10.15
N LEU A 138 8.82 -0.23 10.90
CA LEU A 138 9.88 -0.22 11.91
C LEU A 138 9.36 -0.03 13.35
N GLY A 139 8.08 0.32 13.54
CA GLY A 139 7.53 0.69 14.85
C GLY A 139 7.86 2.12 15.29
N LYS A 140 8.86 2.77 14.70
CA LYS A 140 9.21 4.19 14.90
C LYS A 140 9.28 4.93 13.56
N SER A 141 8.94 6.22 13.58
CA SER A 141 9.04 7.05 12.38
C SER A 141 10.47 7.55 12.18
N ILE A 142 10.99 7.44 10.95
CA ILE A 142 12.30 8.01 10.59
C ILE A 142 12.27 9.53 10.46
N VAL A 143 11.10 10.09 10.11
CA VAL A 143 10.87 11.54 9.99
C VAL A 143 9.73 11.92 10.92
N GLN A 144 9.94 12.92 11.78
CA GLN A 144 8.97 13.34 12.79
C GLN A 144 8.75 14.85 12.78
N TYR A 145 7.49 15.24 12.90
CA TYR A 145 7.11 16.63 13.09
C TYR A 145 7.23 17.02 14.56
N TYR A 146 7.91 18.13 14.83
CA TYR A 146 8.03 18.73 16.15
C TYR A 146 7.43 20.14 16.13
N SER A 147 6.37 20.33 16.92
CA SER A 147 5.64 21.61 17.02
C SER A 147 6.35 22.68 17.84
N GLY A 148 7.32 22.29 18.66
CA GLY A 148 8.16 23.19 19.45
C GLY A 148 9.27 23.86 18.64
N SER A 149 10.25 24.43 19.35
CA SER A 149 11.46 25.02 18.77
C SER A 149 12.64 24.08 19.00
N LYS A 150 13.35 23.70 17.93
CA LYS A 150 14.57 22.89 18.00
C LYS A 150 15.56 23.47 16.98
N MET A 151 16.82 23.65 17.36
CA MET A 151 17.89 24.22 16.50
C MET A 151 17.46 25.48 15.72
N GLY A 152 16.79 26.43 16.38
CA GLY A 152 16.33 27.68 15.76
C GLY A 152 15.11 27.56 14.84
N LYS A 153 14.62 26.35 14.54
CA LYS A 153 13.44 26.12 13.69
C LYS A 153 12.22 25.77 14.56
N LYS A 154 11.09 26.44 14.30
CA LYS A 154 9.79 26.14 14.92
C LYS A 154 8.94 25.32 13.98
N LYS A 155 8.16 24.36 14.50
CA LYS A 155 7.18 23.60 13.69
C LYS A 155 7.83 22.91 12.48
N ALA A 156 8.90 22.16 12.73
CA ALA A 156 9.76 21.58 11.70
C ALA A 156 9.73 20.05 11.71
N TRP A 157 10.25 19.46 10.63
CA TRP A 157 10.42 18.03 10.45
C TRP A 157 11.88 17.66 10.69
N TRP A 158 12.09 16.55 11.38
CA TRP A 158 13.40 16.09 11.85
C TRP A 158 13.57 14.62 11.53
N LEU A 159 14.80 14.22 11.20
CA LEU A 159 15.16 12.80 11.17
C LEU A 159 15.32 12.28 12.60
N ASN A 160 15.01 11.00 12.78
CA ASN A 160 15.25 10.30 14.01
C ASN A 160 16.67 9.73 14.00
N GLU A 161 17.59 10.42 14.66
CA GLU A 161 19.02 10.10 14.70
C GLU A 161 19.29 8.71 15.31
N ASP A 162 18.42 8.24 16.22
CA ASP A 162 18.51 6.91 16.82
C ASP A 162 18.28 5.76 15.80
N LEU A 163 17.64 6.06 14.68
CA LEU A 163 17.34 5.09 13.61
C LEU A 163 18.24 5.25 12.40
N VAL A 164 18.62 6.50 12.13
CA VAL A 164 19.36 6.93 10.96
C VAL A 164 20.71 7.38 11.46
N GLY A 165 21.66 6.46 11.55
CA GLY A 165 22.96 6.84 12.07
C GLY A 165 23.76 7.69 11.08
N GLU A 166 24.83 8.32 11.60
CA GLU A 166 25.77 9.17 10.85
C GLU A 166 26.28 8.54 9.54
#